data_AF-A0AAU9EE94-F1
#
_entry.id   AF-A0AAU9EE94-F1
#
_cell.length_a   1.000
_cell.length_b   1.000
_cell.length_c   1.000
_cell.angle_alpha   90.00
_cell.angle_beta   90.00
_cell.angle_gamma   90.00
#
_symmetry.space_group_name_H-M   'P 1'
#
loop_
_entity.id
_entity.type
_entity.pdbx_description
1 polymer ?
#
loop_
_entity_poly.entity_id
_entity_poly.type
_entity_poly.pdbx_seq_one_letter_code
_entity_poly.pdbx_strand_id
1 'polypeptide(L)'
;MAYTDSQGRISLKDLLELLQMPTRGEVQLEGYNPDIETYRKVVHKVARSFFQAAGLTLWPLDDDLFQVAPSPGNEWADAAYYLAHLGNLEASSVVIHSAHELMKRNAPQAEPWSDYEQAVLANLDILREAPQTLGISSARDAIIKSFELIKKGPEAIAAELAEEYGEQ
;
A
#
# COMPACT_ATOMS: atom_id res chain seq x y z
N MET A 1 -7.53 3.96 -14.12
CA MET A 1 -8.67 3.37 -13.40
C MET A 1 -8.58 3.91 -11.98
N ALA A 2 -9.61 4.58 -11.47
CA ALA A 2 -9.57 5.13 -10.12
C ALA A 2 -9.90 4.02 -9.12
N TYR A 3 -9.02 3.79 -8.14
CA TYR A 3 -9.24 2.82 -7.06
C TYR A 3 -10.04 3.39 -5.89
N THR A 4 -10.32 4.69 -5.91
CA THR A 4 -11.09 5.37 -4.87
C THR A 4 -12.36 5.98 -5.41
N ASP A 5 -13.36 6.11 -4.55
CA ASP A 5 -14.52 6.94 -4.82
C ASP A 5 -14.17 8.45 -4.78
N SER A 6 -15.17 9.30 -5.04
CA SER A 6 -15.01 10.76 -5.02
C SER A 6 -14.74 11.34 -3.63
N GLN A 7 -14.77 10.51 -2.57
CA GLN A 7 -14.47 10.91 -1.19
C GLN A 7 -13.11 10.36 -0.74
N GLY A 8 -12.31 9.79 -1.65
CA GLY A 8 -11.00 9.21 -1.33
C GLY A 8 -11.07 7.90 -0.57
N ARG A 9 -12.20 7.17 -0.68
CA ARG A 9 -12.37 5.87 -0.03
C ARG A 9 -12.04 4.74 -0.98
N ILE A 10 -11.34 3.73 -0.47
CA ILE A 10 -10.95 2.52 -1.19
C ILE A 10 -11.61 1.30 -0.54
N SER A 11 -12.23 0.44 -1.34
CA SER A 11 -12.78 -0.82 -0.83
C SER A 11 -11.67 -1.85 -0.60
N LEU A 12 -11.91 -2.87 0.24
CA LEU A 12 -10.98 -3.98 0.40
C LEU A 12 -10.65 -4.63 -0.95
N LYS A 13 -11.66 -4.82 -1.81
CA LYS A 13 -11.47 -5.40 -3.15
C LYS A 13 -10.49 -4.56 -3.98
N ASP A 14 -10.74 -3.25 -4.07
CA ASP A 14 -9.91 -2.35 -4.89
C ASP A 14 -8.49 -2.22 -4.31
N LEU A 15 -8.35 -2.33 -2.98
CA LEU A 15 -7.07 -2.36 -2.30
C LEU A 15 -6.26 -3.61 -2.66
N LEU A 16 -6.91 -4.78 -2.68
CA LEU A 16 -6.28 -6.04 -3.09
C LEU A 16 -5.84 -5.96 -4.56
N GLU A 17 -6.67 -5.39 -5.44
CA GLU A 17 -6.35 -5.21 -6.85
C GLU A 17 -5.20 -4.22 -7.08
N LEU A 18 -5.23 -3.08 -6.37
CA LEU A 18 -4.19 -2.05 -6.47
C LEU A 18 -2.81 -2.62 -6.13
N LEU A 19 -2.71 -3.29 -4.99
CA LEU A 19 -1.45 -3.80 -4.44
C LEU A 19 -1.15 -5.25 -4.85
N GLN A 20 -1.98 -5.87 -5.69
CA GLN A 20 -1.86 -7.27 -6.12
C GLN A 20 -1.75 -8.25 -4.94
N MET A 21 -2.55 -8.00 -3.89
CA MET A 21 -2.58 -8.85 -2.71
C MET A 21 -3.45 -10.09 -2.94
N PRO A 22 -3.08 -11.24 -2.34
CA PRO A 22 -3.88 -12.45 -2.43
C PRO A 22 -5.19 -12.27 -1.68
N THR A 23 -6.28 -12.77 -2.25
CA THR A 23 -7.57 -12.93 -1.58
C THR A 23 -7.47 -13.93 -0.43
N ARG A 24 -8.47 -13.92 0.48
CA ARG A 24 -8.53 -14.90 1.58
C ARG A 24 -8.56 -16.34 1.05
N GLY A 25 -9.25 -16.59 -0.06
CA GLY A 25 -9.30 -17.92 -0.69
C GLY A 25 -7.93 -18.36 -1.20
N GLU A 26 -7.15 -17.46 -1.80
CA GLU A 26 -5.78 -17.77 -2.22
C GLU A 26 -4.87 -18.03 -1.02
N VAL A 27 -4.99 -17.26 0.06
CA VAL A 27 -4.26 -17.51 1.31
C VAL A 27 -4.60 -18.90 1.89
N GLN A 28 -5.85 -19.35 1.75
CA GLN A 28 -6.28 -20.70 2.13
C GLN A 28 -5.65 -21.80 1.27
N LEU A 29 -5.48 -21.56 -0.03
CA LEU A 29 -4.78 -22.48 -0.92
C LEU A 29 -3.28 -22.60 -0.57
N GLU A 30 -2.68 -21.55 -0.01
CA GLU A 30 -1.30 -21.55 0.51
C GLU A 30 -1.17 -22.27 1.87
N GLY A 31 -2.26 -22.85 2.40
CA GLY A 31 -2.24 -23.64 3.64
C GLY A 31 -2.43 -22.84 4.94
N TYR A 32 -2.88 -21.58 4.84
CA TYR A 32 -3.24 -20.74 5.98
C TYR A 32 -4.75 -20.54 6.06
N ASN A 33 -5.37 -20.73 7.22
CA ASN A 33 -6.83 -20.58 7.34
C ASN A 33 -7.24 -19.45 8.30
N PRO A 34 -7.00 -18.18 7.95
CA PRO A 34 -7.42 -17.07 8.78
C PRO A 34 -8.96 -16.90 8.75
N ASP A 35 -9.53 -16.57 9.90
CA ASP A 35 -10.87 -15.99 9.94
C ASP A 35 -10.90 -14.63 9.21
N ILE A 36 -12.09 -14.14 8.88
CA ILE A 36 -12.25 -12.94 8.06
C ILE A 36 -11.69 -11.68 8.75
N GLU A 37 -11.80 -11.59 10.07
CA GLU A 37 -11.34 -10.43 10.84
C GLU A 37 -9.81 -10.38 10.87
N THR A 38 -9.17 -11.51 11.17
CA THR A 38 -7.71 -11.66 11.10
C THR A 38 -7.20 -11.34 9.71
N TYR A 39 -7.84 -11.85 8.67
CA TYR A 39 -7.48 -11.57 7.29
C TYR A 39 -7.52 -10.07 6.97
N ARG A 40 -8.63 -9.40 7.31
CA ARG A 40 -8.80 -7.95 7.10
C ARG A 40 -7.72 -7.13 7.83
N LYS A 41 -7.42 -7.47 9.09
CA LYS A 41 -6.38 -6.80 9.89
C LYS A 41 -4.99 -6.94 9.27
N VAL A 42 -4.65 -8.13 8.78
CA VAL A 42 -3.37 -8.37 8.11
C VAL A 42 -3.29 -7.59 6.80
N VAL A 43 -4.33 -7.63 5.97
CA VAL A 43 -4.40 -6.84 4.73
C VAL A 43 -4.25 -5.35 5.02
N HIS A 44 -5.02 -4.81 5.98
CA HIS A 44 -4.93 -3.40 6.34
C HIS A 44 -3.54 -3.01 6.82
N LYS A 45 -2.92 -3.82 7.69
CA LYS A 45 -1.57 -3.55 8.20
C LYS A 45 -0.54 -3.50 7.09
N VAL A 46 -0.54 -4.49 6.20
CA VAL A 46 0.41 -4.56 5.08
C VAL A 46 0.13 -3.45 4.07
N ALA A 47 -1.12 -3.20 3.72
CA ALA A 47 -1.47 -2.12 2.79
C ALA A 47 -1.06 -0.75 3.32
N ARG A 48 -1.28 -0.51 4.62
CA ARG A 48 -0.89 0.74 5.26
C ARG A 48 0.62 1.00 5.15
N SER A 49 1.48 -0.02 5.27
CA SER A 49 2.92 0.19 5.09
C SER A 49 3.30 0.61 3.67
N PHE A 50 2.61 0.11 2.64
CA PHE A 50 2.83 0.56 1.27
C PHE A 50 2.35 2.00 1.04
N PHE A 51 1.19 2.37 1.58
CA PHE A 51 0.71 3.75 1.52
C PHE A 51 1.63 4.72 2.27
N GLN A 52 2.21 4.29 3.39
CA GLN A 52 3.17 5.09 4.14
C GLN A 52 4.44 5.41 3.34
N ALA A 53 4.86 4.56 2.41
CA ALA A 53 5.99 4.85 1.52
C ALA A 53 5.75 6.06 0.61
N ALA A 54 4.48 6.39 0.32
CA ALA A 54 4.08 7.60 -0.41
C ALA A 54 3.62 8.74 0.52
N GLY A 55 3.92 8.66 1.82
CA GLY A 55 3.46 9.64 2.81
C GLY A 55 1.94 9.67 3.00
N LEU A 56 1.26 8.57 2.68
CA LEU A 56 -0.18 8.38 2.89
C LEU A 56 -0.44 7.43 4.06
N THR A 57 -1.68 7.40 4.52
CA THR A 57 -2.17 6.44 5.51
C THR A 57 -3.55 5.93 5.08
N LEU A 58 -3.90 4.75 5.59
CA LEU A 58 -5.21 4.13 5.41
C LEU A 58 -5.93 4.06 6.75
N TRP A 59 -7.05 4.77 6.87
CA TRP A 59 -7.91 4.72 8.05
C TRP A 59 -9.08 3.74 7.81
N PRO A 60 -9.29 2.74 8.67
CA PRO A 60 -10.46 1.88 8.54
C PRO A 60 -11.72 2.68 8.87
N LEU A 61 -12.71 2.63 7.98
CA LEU A 61 -14.03 3.24 8.20
C LEU A 61 -15.06 2.18 8.59
N ASP A 62 -15.05 1.07 7.87
CA ASP A 62 -15.91 -0.10 8.07
C ASP A 62 -15.11 -1.36 7.67
N ASP A 63 -15.70 -2.53 7.83
CA ASP A 63 -15.12 -3.84 7.61
C ASP A 63 -14.31 -3.99 6.30
N ASP A 64 -14.84 -3.44 5.20
CA ASP A 64 -14.24 -3.54 3.86
C ASP A 64 -14.03 -2.16 3.20
N LEU A 65 -13.96 -1.09 3.98
CA LEU A 65 -13.85 0.28 3.45
C LEU A 65 -12.82 1.10 4.23
N PHE A 66 -11.93 1.76 3.50
CA PHE A 66 -10.81 2.52 4.05
C PHE A 66 -10.79 3.93 3.48
N GLN A 67 -10.46 4.93 4.31
CA GLN A 67 -10.17 6.29 3.88
C GLN A 67 -8.68 6.44 3.60
N VAL A 68 -8.34 6.88 2.40
CA VAL A 68 -7.00 7.36 2.07
C VAL A 68 -6.87 8.79 2.60
N ALA A 69 -5.76 9.08 3.28
CA ALA A 69 -5.43 10.41 3.75
C ALA A 69 -3.91 10.61 3.79
N PRO A 70 -3.41 11.85 3.87
CA PRO A 70 -2.00 12.11 4.19
C PRO A 70 -1.64 11.48 5.53
N SER A 71 -0.42 10.96 5.63
CA SER A 71 0.13 10.54 6.94
C SER A 71 0.17 11.73 7.91
N PRO A 72 0.05 11.50 9.23
CA PRO A 72 0.13 12.59 10.21
C PRO A 72 1.39 13.43 10.03
N GLY A 73 1.21 14.75 9.87
CA GLY A 73 2.29 15.70 9.63
C GLY A 73 2.58 16.00 8.15
N ASN A 74 1.96 15.27 7.21
CA ASN A 74 2.03 15.55 5.78
C ASN A 74 0.78 16.28 5.29
N GLU A 75 0.94 17.11 4.27
CA GLU A 75 -0.14 17.63 3.45
C GLU A 75 -0.31 16.78 2.17
N TRP A 76 -1.42 16.98 1.44
CA TRP A 76 -1.62 16.33 0.14
C TRP A 76 -0.52 16.68 -0.88
N ALA A 77 0.07 17.87 -0.77
CA ALA A 77 1.20 18.27 -1.62
C ALA A 77 2.46 17.43 -1.35
N ASP A 78 2.71 17.07 -0.09
CA ASP A 78 3.84 16.20 0.29
C ASP A 78 3.60 14.77 -0.24
N ALA A 79 2.38 14.26 -0.08
CA ALA A 79 2.01 12.96 -0.63
C ALA A 79 2.16 12.93 -2.16
N ALA A 80 1.76 14.00 -2.86
CA ALA A 80 1.97 14.14 -4.30
C ALA A 80 3.46 14.13 -4.68
N TYR A 81 4.32 14.79 -3.89
CA TYR A 81 5.76 14.76 -4.09
C TYR A 81 6.35 13.36 -3.91
N TYR A 82 6.00 12.66 -2.82
CA TYR A 82 6.52 11.31 -2.56
C TYR A 82 6.02 10.30 -3.60
N LEU A 83 4.75 10.39 -4.00
CA LEU A 83 4.20 9.55 -5.06
C LEU A 83 4.88 9.81 -6.41
N ALA A 84 5.15 11.08 -6.75
CA ALA A 84 5.93 11.44 -7.93
C ALA A 84 7.36 10.89 -7.87
N HIS A 85 8.00 10.94 -6.70
CA HIS A 85 9.32 10.36 -6.50
C HIS A 85 9.32 8.85 -6.73
N LEU A 86 8.32 8.12 -6.21
CA LEU A 86 8.17 6.68 -6.48
C LEU A 86 8.00 6.40 -7.98
N GLY A 87 7.19 7.19 -8.69
CA GLY A 87 7.03 7.05 -10.14
C GLY A 87 8.32 7.33 -10.94
N ASN A 88 9.17 8.24 -10.47
CA ASN A 88 10.48 8.48 -11.07
C ASN A 88 11.45 7.32 -10.85
N LEU A 89 11.44 6.75 -9.66
CA LEU A 89 12.26 5.59 -9.35
C LEU A 89 11.82 4.38 -10.20
N GLU A 90 10.51 4.15 -10.36
CA GLU A 90 9.95 3.13 -11.27
C GLU A 90 10.46 3.34 -12.70
N ALA A 91 10.40 4.57 -13.21
CA ALA A 91 10.85 4.90 -14.56
C ALA A 91 12.39 4.91 -14.73
N SER A 92 13.16 4.69 -13.65
CA SER A 92 14.62 4.83 -13.62
C SER A 92 15.11 6.16 -14.24
N SER A 93 14.27 7.20 -14.20
CA SER A 93 14.49 8.49 -14.84
C SER A 93 13.53 9.53 -14.26
N VAL A 94 13.88 10.82 -14.40
CA VAL A 94 12.99 11.90 -13.97
C VAL A 94 11.92 12.09 -15.04
N VAL A 95 10.75 11.50 -14.80
CA VAL A 95 9.54 11.59 -15.64
C VAL A 95 8.47 12.52 -15.04
N ILE A 96 8.58 12.82 -13.74
CA ILE A 96 7.75 13.76 -12.98
C ILE A 96 8.69 14.73 -12.25
N HIS A 97 8.86 15.93 -12.80
CA HIS A 97 9.81 16.93 -12.31
C HIS A 97 9.33 17.68 -11.07
N SER A 98 8.03 17.63 -10.75
CA SER A 98 7.47 18.25 -9.56
C SER A 98 6.15 17.61 -9.15
N ALA A 99 5.76 17.78 -7.88
CA ALA A 99 4.43 17.39 -7.40
C ALA A 99 3.30 17.99 -8.28
N HIS A 100 3.51 19.20 -8.81
CA HIS A 100 2.54 19.87 -9.69
C HIS A 100 2.33 19.15 -11.02
N GLU A 101 3.33 18.42 -11.53
CA GLU A 101 3.15 17.62 -12.75
C GLU A 101 2.23 16.43 -12.53
N LEU A 102 2.11 15.93 -11.30
CA LEU A 102 1.14 14.91 -10.94
C LEU A 102 -0.30 15.38 -11.20
N MET A 103 -0.57 16.70 -11.10
CA MET A 103 -1.89 17.28 -11.38
C MET A 103 -2.32 17.12 -12.84
N LYS A 104 -1.39 16.85 -13.76
CA LYS A 104 -1.71 16.62 -15.18
C LYS A 104 -1.77 15.13 -15.52
N ARG A 105 -1.20 14.27 -14.68
CA ARG A 105 -1.12 12.82 -14.91
C ARG A 105 -2.47 12.17 -14.66
N ASN A 106 -2.89 11.31 -15.60
CA ASN A 106 -4.19 10.61 -15.58
C ASN A 106 -5.41 11.54 -15.48
N ALA A 107 -5.23 12.85 -15.69
CA ALA A 107 -6.32 13.82 -15.66
C ALA A 107 -7.26 13.64 -16.87
N PRO A 108 -8.58 13.89 -16.71
CA PRO A 108 -9.51 13.91 -17.84
C PRO A 108 -9.03 14.88 -18.93
N GLN A 109 -9.31 14.58 -20.20
CA GLN A 109 -8.71 15.31 -21.33
C GLN A 109 -8.81 16.84 -21.17
N ALA A 110 -7.66 17.50 -21.26
CA ALA A 110 -7.42 18.95 -21.29
C ALA A 110 -7.55 19.74 -19.97
N GLU A 111 -7.92 19.13 -18.85
CA GLU A 111 -8.01 19.83 -17.56
C GLU A 111 -7.12 19.16 -16.49
N PRO A 112 -6.19 19.89 -15.86
CA PRO A 112 -5.50 19.39 -14.66
C PRO A 112 -6.50 19.08 -13.54
N TRP A 113 -6.13 18.16 -12.66
CA TRP A 113 -6.83 17.95 -11.38
C TRP A 113 -6.97 19.28 -10.61
N SER A 114 -8.07 19.47 -9.90
CA SER A 114 -8.34 20.73 -9.19
C SER A 114 -7.39 20.99 -8.02
N ASP A 115 -6.87 19.92 -7.41
CA ASP A 115 -6.04 19.93 -6.23
C ASP A 115 -5.14 18.68 -6.15
N TYR A 116 -4.22 18.69 -5.18
CA TYR A 116 -3.31 17.56 -4.95
C TYR A 116 -4.01 16.31 -4.42
N GLU A 117 -5.14 16.44 -3.73
CA GLU A 117 -5.90 15.29 -3.23
C GLU A 117 -6.39 14.45 -4.40
N GLN A 118 -7.10 15.06 -5.35
CA GLN A 118 -7.59 14.36 -6.54
C GLN A 118 -6.44 13.81 -7.38
N ALA A 119 -5.35 14.58 -7.53
CA ALA A 119 -4.18 14.12 -8.28
C ALA A 119 -3.54 12.88 -7.65
N VAL A 120 -3.37 12.85 -6.32
CA VAL A 120 -2.82 11.71 -5.59
C VAL A 120 -3.74 10.50 -5.71
N LEU A 121 -5.03 10.67 -5.44
CA LEU A 121 -6.02 9.60 -5.49
C LEU A 121 -6.13 8.96 -6.89
N ALA A 122 -6.03 9.78 -7.94
CA ALA A 122 -6.06 9.32 -9.33
C ALA A 122 -4.78 8.60 -9.79
N ASN A 123 -3.68 8.70 -9.03
CA ASN A 123 -2.37 8.16 -9.39
C ASN A 123 -1.85 7.12 -8.36
N LEU A 124 -2.74 6.57 -7.52
CA LEU A 124 -2.36 5.53 -6.55
C LEU A 124 -1.79 4.26 -7.21
N ASP A 125 -2.03 4.04 -8.51
CA ASP A 125 -1.45 2.92 -9.27
C ASP A 125 0.08 2.87 -9.19
N ILE A 126 0.75 4.00 -9.00
CA ILE A 126 2.20 4.07 -8.79
C ILE A 126 2.66 3.24 -7.58
N LEU A 127 1.80 3.07 -6.56
CA LEU A 127 2.11 2.25 -5.39
C LEU A 127 2.32 0.77 -5.71
N ARG A 128 1.81 0.29 -6.85
CA ARG A 128 1.95 -1.10 -7.27
C ARG A 128 3.41 -1.51 -7.47
N GLU A 129 4.20 -0.62 -8.07
CA GLU A 129 5.61 -0.88 -8.41
C GLU A 129 6.58 -0.38 -7.33
N ALA A 130 6.07 0.34 -6.32
CA ALA A 130 6.84 0.82 -5.19
C ALA A 130 7.66 -0.29 -4.48
N PRO A 131 7.14 -1.51 -4.22
CA PRO A 131 7.95 -2.56 -3.60
C PRO A 131 9.21 -2.91 -4.39
N GLN A 132 9.08 -3.17 -5.69
CA GLN A 132 10.21 -3.52 -6.55
C GLN A 132 11.24 -2.39 -6.61
N THR A 133 10.72 -1.17 -6.74
CA THR A 133 11.49 0.07 -6.87
C THR A 133 12.29 0.39 -5.60
N LEU A 134 11.73 0.10 -4.42
CA LEU A 134 12.39 0.31 -3.12
C LEU A 134 13.22 -0.91 -2.66
N GLY A 135 13.24 -1.99 -3.44
CA GLY A 135 13.93 -3.23 -3.06
C GLY A 135 13.33 -3.93 -1.84
N ILE A 136 12.03 -3.76 -1.60
CA ILE A 136 11.30 -4.43 -0.51
C ILE A 136 10.41 -5.55 -1.06
N SER A 137 10.03 -6.49 -0.19
CA SER A 137 9.17 -7.61 -0.55
C SER A 137 7.84 -7.15 -1.17
N SER A 138 7.32 -7.95 -2.10
CA SER A 138 6.01 -7.68 -2.70
C SER A 138 4.90 -7.69 -1.64
N ALA A 139 3.77 -7.05 -1.93
CA ALA A 139 2.62 -7.07 -1.03
C ALA A 139 2.10 -8.49 -0.81
N ARG A 140 2.13 -9.35 -1.83
CA ARG A 140 1.81 -10.78 -1.69
C ARG A 140 2.72 -11.47 -0.68
N ASP A 141 4.04 -11.33 -0.84
CA ASP A 141 5.01 -11.98 0.05
C ASP A 141 4.87 -11.47 1.49
N ALA A 142 4.63 -10.17 1.67
CA ALA A 142 4.39 -9.57 2.97
C ALA A 142 3.12 -10.12 3.65
N ILE A 143 2.05 -10.36 2.90
CA ILE A 143 0.83 -11.00 3.40
C ILE A 143 1.11 -12.45 3.82
N ILE A 144 1.74 -13.24 2.94
CA ILE A 144 2.06 -14.65 3.23
C ILE A 144 2.97 -14.76 4.46
N LYS A 145 4.01 -13.92 4.53
CA LYS A 145 4.92 -13.89 5.68
C LYS A 145 4.21 -13.51 6.97
N SER A 146 3.25 -12.57 6.90
CA SER A 146 2.45 -12.21 8.08
C SER A 146 1.64 -13.40 8.60
N PHE A 147 1.02 -14.19 7.73
CA PHE A 147 0.30 -15.39 8.14
C PHE A 147 1.21 -16.53 8.61
N GLU A 148 2.40 -16.69 8.02
CA GLU A 148 3.44 -17.59 8.51
C GLU A 148 3.80 -17.27 9.97
N LEU A 149 4.08 -15.99 10.26
CA LEU A 149 4.43 -15.53 11.60
C LEU A 149 3.28 -15.72 12.60
N ILE A 150 2.04 -15.42 12.19
CA ILE A 150 0.86 -15.67 13.03
C ILE A 150 0.73 -17.16 13.36
N LYS A 151 0.96 -18.04 12.38
CA LYS A 151 0.88 -19.50 12.57
C LYS A 151 2.00 -20.03 13.46
N LYS A 152 3.23 -19.52 13.33
CA LYS A 152 4.37 -19.88 14.19
C LYS A 152 4.13 -19.50 15.65
N GLY A 153 3.47 -18.36 15.89
CA GLY A 153 3.24 -17.83 17.22
C GLY A 153 4.49 -17.17 17.82
N PRO A 154 4.32 -16.36 18.88
CA PRO A 154 5.38 -15.51 19.42
C PRO A 154 6.55 -16.30 20.03
N GLU A 155 6.29 -17.47 20.61
CA GLU A 155 7.29 -18.28 21.32
C GLU A 155 8.30 -18.92 20.35
N ALA A 156 7.84 -19.45 19.22
CA ALA A 156 8.70 -20.03 18.20
C ALA A 156 9.54 -18.95 17.49
N ILE A 157 8.96 -17.77 17.24
CA ILE A 157 9.70 -16.63 16.67
C ILE A 157 10.79 -16.15 17.64
N ALA A 158 10.50 -16.07 18.93
CA ALA A 158 11.48 -15.68 19.94
C ALA A 158 12.64 -16.69 20.03
N ALA A 159 12.37 -17.99 19.86
CA ALA A 159 13.40 -19.02 19.81
C ALA A 159 14.29 -18.90 18.57
N GLU A 160 13.72 -18.72 17.38
CA GLU A 160 14.48 -18.52 16.14
C GLU A 160 15.37 -17.26 16.20
N LEU A 161 14.84 -16.14 16.72
CA LEU A 161 15.62 -14.92 16.92
C LEU A 161 16.72 -15.10 18.00
N ALA A 162 16.46 -15.89 19.05
CA ALA A 162 17.47 -16.18 20.06
C ALA A 162 18.61 -17.05 19.49
N GLU A 163 18.31 -17.95 18.54
CA GLU A 163 19.34 -18.73 17.82
C GLU A 163 20.11 -17.86 16.82
N GLU A 164 19.42 -17.02 16.04
CA GLU A 164 20.05 -16.17 15.01
C GLU A 164 20.92 -15.05 15.60
N TYR A 165 20.56 -14.51 16.77
CA TYR A 165 21.29 -13.42 17.45
C TYR A 165 22.07 -13.89 18.69
N GLY A 166 21.95 -15.16 19.09
CA GLY A 166 22.68 -15.76 20.21
C GLY A 166 24.04 -16.38 19.83
N GLU A 167 24.34 -16.50 18.54
CA GLU A 167 25.66 -16.94 18.02
C GLU A 167 26.61 -15.76 17.72
N GLN A 168 26.62 -14.71 18.54
CA GLN A 168 27.67 -13.67 18.52
C GLN A 168 28.63 -13.78 19.70
#